data_AF-A0A2E7W320-F1
#
_entry.id   AF-A0A2E7W320-F1
#
_cell.length_a   1.000
_cell.length_b   1.000
_cell.length_c   1.000
_cell.angle_alpha   90.00
_cell.angle_beta   90.00
_cell.angle_gamma   90.00
#
_symmetry.space_group_name_H-M   'P 1'
#
loop_
_entity.id
_entity.type
_entity.pdbx_description
1 polymer ?
#
loop_
_entity_poly.entity_id
_entity_poly.type
_entity_poly.pdbx_seq_one_letter_code
_entity_poly.pdbx_strand_id
1 'polypeptide(L)'
;MAKTSNGNSTNEQFNALMRMNTELMSELWILKDRVCILEKLLEDKTILSHNDIDNYAPQKEFSNYLEKERDKYVRRIAGAPWETDFTLNTLIDHGQR
;
A
#
# COMPACT_ATOMS: atom_id res chain seq x y z
N MET A 1 -26.55 31.88 -20.04
CA MET A 1 -25.20 31.29 -20.22
C MET A 1 -24.43 31.58 -18.94
N ALA A 2 -23.79 30.68 -18.21
CA ALA A 2 -23.25 29.35 -18.51
C ALA A 2 -23.34 28.42 -17.28
N LYS A 3 -23.73 27.15 -17.51
CA LYS A 3 -23.54 26.02 -16.59
C LYS A 3 -22.55 25.07 -17.27
N THR A 4 -21.25 25.31 -17.13
CA THR A 4 -20.20 24.45 -17.73
C THR A 4 -18.95 24.30 -16.85
N SER A 5 -19.07 24.44 -15.53
CA SER A 5 -17.91 24.31 -14.61
C SER A 5 -17.79 22.92 -13.96
N ASN A 6 -18.84 22.10 -13.95
CA ASN A 6 -18.86 20.89 -13.12
C ASN A 6 -18.14 19.67 -13.75
N GLY A 7 -17.97 19.64 -15.09
CA GLY A 7 -17.37 18.49 -15.80
C GLY A 7 -15.84 18.45 -15.82
N ASN A 8 -15.17 19.59 -15.59
CA ASN A 8 -13.69 19.63 -15.54
C ASN A 8 -13.15 19.13 -14.19
N SER A 9 -13.81 19.47 -13.08
CA SER A 9 -13.35 19.09 -11.73
C SER A 9 -13.40 17.57 -11.50
N THR A 10 -14.42 16.89 -12.03
CA THR A 10 -14.53 15.42 -11.92
C THR A 10 -13.44 14.69 -12.71
N ASN A 11 -13.06 15.21 -13.88
CA ASN A 11 -11.97 14.66 -14.68
C ASN A 11 -10.61 14.88 -14.00
N GLU A 12 -10.39 16.04 -13.36
CA GLU A 12 -9.16 16.31 -12.62
C GLU A 12 -9.01 15.40 -11.39
N GLN A 13 -10.09 15.19 -10.62
CA GLN A 13 -10.08 14.26 -9.48
C GLN A 13 -9.82 12.82 -9.93
N PHE A 14 -10.46 12.39 -11.01
CA PHE A 14 -10.22 11.07 -11.59
C PHE A 14 -8.78 10.89 -12.09
N ASN A 15 -8.22 11.90 -12.76
CA ASN A 15 -6.84 11.89 -13.22
C ASN A 15 -5.85 11.85 -12.05
N ALA A 16 -6.13 12.59 -10.97
CA ALA A 16 -5.32 12.57 -9.74
C ALA A 16 -5.34 11.18 -9.08
N LEU A 17 -6.52 10.54 -8.99
CA LEU A 17 -6.65 9.18 -8.50
C LEU A 17 -5.88 8.17 -9.36
N MET A 18 -5.95 8.30 -10.69
CA MET A 18 -5.22 7.43 -11.61
C MET A 18 -3.69 7.60 -11.49
N ARG A 19 -3.22 8.84 -11.30
CA ARG A 19 -1.80 9.09 -11.01
C ARG A 19 -1.38 8.44 -9.69
N MET A 20 -2.13 8.66 -8.61
CA MET A 20 -1.85 8.05 -7.31
C MET A 20 -1.81 6.52 -7.40
N ASN A 21 -2.79 5.91 -8.09
CA ASN A 21 -2.83 4.45 -8.26
C ASN A 21 -1.62 3.95 -9.07
N THR A 22 -1.20 4.66 -10.11
CA THR A 22 -0.03 4.29 -10.92
C THR A 22 1.27 4.36 -10.10
N GLU A 23 1.41 5.39 -9.26
CA GLU A 23 2.54 5.54 -8.34
C GLU A 23 2.57 4.39 -7.32
N LEU A 24 1.41 4.06 -6.73
CA LEU A 24 1.28 2.93 -5.80
C LEU A 24 1.60 1.58 -6.45
N MET A 25 1.12 1.34 -7.67
CA MET A 25 1.45 0.13 -8.41
C MET A 25 2.95 0.06 -8.69
N SER A 26 3.58 1.18 -9.07
CA SER A 26 5.02 1.21 -9.34
C SER A 26 5.85 0.88 -8.10
N GLU A 27 5.51 1.47 -6.95
CA GLU A 27 6.15 1.15 -5.67
C GLU A 27 5.92 -0.31 -5.25
N LEU A 28 4.71 -0.84 -5.47
CA LEU A 28 4.40 -2.25 -5.20
C LEU A 28 5.27 -3.20 -6.04
N TRP A 29 5.45 -2.90 -7.34
CA TRP A 29 6.31 -3.69 -8.22
C TRP A 29 7.78 -3.64 -7.78
N ILE A 30 8.29 -2.45 -7.43
CA ILE A 30 9.66 -2.30 -6.91
C ILE A 30 9.84 -3.11 -5.62
N LEU A 31 8.88 -3.02 -4.70
CA LEU A 31 8.94 -3.77 -3.44
C LEU A 31 8.92 -5.28 -3.68
N LYS A 32 8.05 -5.75 -4.58
CA LYS A 32 7.98 -7.16 -4.97
C LYS A 32 9.32 -7.66 -5.51
N ASP A 33 9.93 -6.92 -6.43
CA ASP A 33 11.24 -7.29 -6.99
C ASP A 33 12.32 -7.34 -5.90
N ARG A 34 12.34 -6.36 -5.00
CA ARG A 34 13.31 -6.34 -3.89
C ARG A 34 13.11 -7.51 -2.94
N VAL A 35 11.87 -7.91 -2.66
CA VAL A 35 11.57 -9.09 -1.85
C VAL A 35 12.07 -10.35 -2.54
N CYS A 36 11.76 -10.57 -3.83
CA CYS A 36 12.25 -11.73 -4.58
C CYS A 36 13.79 -11.80 -4.60
N ILE A 37 14.47 -10.65 -4.74
CA ILE A 37 15.94 -10.59 -4.66
C ILE A 37 16.44 -10.98 -3.27
N LEU A 38 15.80 -10.48 -2.20
CA LEU A 38 16.18 -10.83 -0.82
C LEU A 38 15.98 -12.32 -0.54
N GLU A 39 14.85 -12.89 -0.95
CA GLU A 39 14.57 -14.32 -0.85
C GLU A 39 15.66 -15.13 -1.56
N LYS A 40 15.99 -14.75 -2.80
CA LYS A 40 17.00 -15.46 -3.57
C LYS A 40 18.39 -15.37 -2.94
N LEU A 41 18.78 -14.19 -2.44
CA LEU A 41 20.05 -14.00 -1.75
C LEU A 41 20.16 -14.81 -0.45
N LEU A 42 19.05 -14.99 0.28
CA LEU A 42 19.01 -15.79 1.50
C LEU A 42 19.04 -17.29 1.20
N GLU A 43 18.36 -17.72 0.14
CA GLU A 43 18.39 -19.09 -0.35
C GLU A 43 19.79 -19.49 -0.83
N ASP A 44 20.44 -18.64 -1.64
CA ASP A 44 21.79 -18.88 -2.16
C ASP A 44 22.84 -18.97 -1.04
N LYS A 45 22.59 -18.30 0.10
CA LYS A 45 23.41 -18.40 1.31
C LYS A 45 23.03 -19.57 2.22
N THR A 46 22.05 -20.38 1.83
CA THR A 46 21.51 -21.51 2.61
C THR A 46 20.98 -21.11 4.00
N ILE A 47 20.53 -19.86 4.16
CA ILE A 47 20.04 -19.33 5.45
C ILE A 47 18.54 -19.62 5.63
N LEU A 48 17.75 -19.36 4.58
CA LEU A 48 16.29 -19.56 4.56
C LEU A 48 15.88 -19.98 3.14
N SER A 49 14.93 -20.90 3.04
CA SER A 49 14.24 -21.24 1.80
C SER A 49 13.01 -20.34 1.60
N HIS A 50 12.49 -20.28 0.37
CA HIS A 50 11.24 -19.59 0.08
C HIS A 50 10.07 -20.10 0.96
N ASN A 51 9.99 -21.42 1.18
CA ASN A 51 8.98 -22.03 2.04
C ASN A 51 9.08 -21.59 3.50
N ASP A 52 10.27 -21.26 4.00
CA ASP A 52 10.42 -20.79 5.38
C ASP A 52 9.75 -19.43 5.58
N ILE A 53 9.72 -18.60 4.53
CA ILE A 53 9.09 -17.27 4.53
C ILE A 53 7.57 -17.41 4.43
N ASP A 54 7.08 -18.22 3.50
CA ASP A 54 5.63 -18.46 3.31
C ASP A 54 4.96 -19.07 4.55
N ASN A 55 5.68 -19.93 5.26
CA ASN A 55 5.18 -20.60 6.46
C ASN A 55 5.48 -19.82 7.75
N TYR A 56 6.17 -18.68 7.67
CA TYR A 56 6.50 -17.89 8.85
C TYR A 56 5.26 -17.17 9.41
N ALA A 57 4.83 -17.59 10.60
CA ALA A 57 3.83 -16.88 11.38
C ALA A 57 4.54 -15.90 12.34
N PRO A 58 4.41 -14.57 12.14
CA PRO A 58 5.02 -13.59 13.02
C PRO A 58 4.41 -13.67 14.42
N GLN A 59 5.26 -13.59 15.45
CA GLN A 59 4.79 -13.50 16.84
C GLN A 59 4.01 -12.20 17.06
N LYS A 60 3.15 -12.19 18.09
CA LYS A 60 2.21 -11.08 18.38
C LYS A 60 2.89 -9.71 18.40
N GLU A 61 4.05 -9.59 19.01
CA GLU A 61 4.79 -8.32 19.09
C GLU A 61 5.18 -7.80 17.69
N PHE A 62 5.77 -8.67 16.86
CA PHE A 62 6.18 -8.32 15.51
C PHE A 62 4.98 -8.07 14.59
N SER A 63 3.89 -8.84 14.74
CA SER A 63 2.64 -8.60 14.02
C SER A 63 2.06 -7.20 14.30
N ASN A 64 2.05 -6.78 15.57
CA ASN A 64 1.59 -5.44 15.97
C ASN A 64 2.50 -4.34 15.42
N TYR A 65 3.81 -4.58 15.35
CA TYR A 65 4.75 -3.66 14.71
C TYR A 65 4.43 -3.51 13.21
N LEU A 66 4.24 -4.61 12.49
CA LEU A 66 3.89 -4.58 11.07
C LEU A 66 2.56 -3.85 10.80
N GLU A 67 1.57 -4.01 11.66
CA GLU A 67 0.29 -3.29 11.55
C GLU A 67 0.47 -1.77 11.69
N LYS A 68 1.26 -1.33 12.69
CA LYS A 68 1.59 0.10 12.85
C LYS A 68 2.32 0.67 11.65
N GLU A 69 3.25 -0.08 11.05
CA GLU A 69 3.96 0.38 9.85
C GLU A 69 3.02 0.49 8.65
N ARG A 70 2.08 -0.45 8.48
CA ARG A 70 1.04 -0.36 7.43
C ARG A 70 0.15 0.87 7.62
N ASP A 71 -0.29 1.15 8.83
CA ASP A 71 -1.11 2.33 9.11
C ASP A 71 -0.37 3.64 8.84
N LYS A 72 0.92 3.73 9.18
CA LYS A 72 1.75 4.91 8.83
C LYS A 72 1.81 5.10 7.32
N TYR A 73 1.99 4.01 6.57
CA TYR A 73 2.08 4.05 5.11
C TYR A 73 0.75 4.47 4.47
N VAL A 74 -0.36 3.89 4.94
CA VAL A 74 -1.72 4.28 4.53
C VAL A 74 -1.97 5.76 4.78
N ARG A 75 -1.64 6.29 5.96
CA ARG A 75 -1.80 7.72 6.26
C ARG A 75 -0.95 8.61 5.36
N ARG A 76 0.27 8.19 5.01
CA ARG A 76 1.14 8.95 4.11
C ARG A 76 0.55 9.08 2.69
N ILE A 77 -0.15 8.04 2.23
CA ILE A 77 -0.67 7.94 0.86
C ILE A 77 -2.08 8.50 0.76
N ALA A 78 -2.97 8.07 1.66
CA ALA A 78 -4.40 8.35 1.62
C ALA A 78 -4.81 9.49 2.57
N GLY A 79 -3.99 9.79 3.58
CA GLY A 79 -4.28 10.86 4.53
C GLY A 79 -4.03 12.23 3.91
N ALA A 80 -5.10 12.96 3.61
CA ALA A 80 -5.00 14.41 3.44
C ALA A 80 -4.50 15.06 4.75
N PRO A 81 -3.92 16.29 4.73
CA PRO A 81 -3.43 16.98 5.93
C PRO A 81 -4.42 17.11 7.10
N TRP A 82 -5.71 16.84 6.87
CA TRP A 82 -6.81 17.00 7.82
C TRP A 82 -7.53 15.69 8.20
N GLU A 83 -7.19 14.53 7.63
CA GLU A 83 -7.85 13.26 7.97
C GLU A 83 -6.96 12.38 8.84
N THR A 84 -7.33 12.28 10.12
CA THR A 84 -6.62 11.49 11.14
C THR A 84 -7.00 9.99 11.15
N ASP A 85 -8.06 9.60 10.45
CA ASP A 85 -8.74 8.31 10.66
C ASP A 85 -8.53 7.27 9.53
N PHE A 86 -7.67 7.57 8.56
CA PHE A 86 -7.26 6.57 7.57
C PHE A 86 -6.31 5.53 8.22
N THR A 87 -6.78 4.28 8.28
CA THR A 87 -6.03 3.08 8.70
C THR A 87 -6.26 1.99 7.65
N LEU A 88 -5.48 0.90 7.71
CA LEU A 88 -5.67 -0.20 6.77
C LEU A 88 -7.10 -0.77 6.85
N ASN A 89 -7.64 -0.91 8.07
CA ASN A 89 -8.97 -1.46 8.28
C ASN A 89 -10.06 -0.54 7.70
N THR A 90 -9.95 0.78 7.87
CA THR A 90 -10.94 1.71 7.31
C THR A 90 -10.94 1.74 5.78
N LEU A 91 -9.79 1.50 5.14
CA LEU A 91 -9.70 1.31 3.69
C LEU A 91 -10.42 0.05 3.22
N ILE A 92 -10.22 -1.08 3.92
CA ILE A 92 -10.84 -2.36 3.57
C ILE A 92 -12.36 -2.25 3.68
N ASP A 93 -12.86 -1.69 4.77
CA ASP A 93 -14.29 -1.50 5.01
C ASP A 93 -14.95 -0.60 3.94
N HIS A 94 -14.25 0.44 3.50
CA HIS A 94 -14.75 1.35 2.46
C HIS A 94 -14.66 0.77 1.04
N GLY A 95 -13.70 -0.13 0.78
CA GLY A 95 -13.48 -0.76 -0.53
C GLY A 95 -14.38 -1.96 -0.85
N GLN A 96 -15.10 -2.51 0.13
CA GLN A 96 -16.01 -3.65 -0.02
C GLN A 96 -17.42 -3.28 -0.56
N ARG A 97 -17.58 -2.12 -1.22
CA ARG A 97 -18.87 -1.66 -1.77
C ARG A 97 -19.05 -2.00 -3.25
#